data_AF-A0A2E6PYE0-F1
#
_entry.id   AF-A0A2E6PYE0-F1
#
_cell.length_a   1.000
_cell.length_b   1.000
_cell.length_c   1.000
_cell.angle_alpha   90.00
_cell.angle_beta   90.00
_cell.angle_gamma   90.00
#
_symmetry.space_group_name_H-M   'P 1'
#
loop_
_entity.id
_entity.type
_entity.pdbx_description
1 polymer ?
#
loop_
_entity_poly.entity_id
_entity_poly.type
_entity_poly.pdbx_seq_one_letter_code
_entity_poly.pdbx_strand_id
1 'polypeptide(L)'
;MDLGLLAASLVFIIPMCFTPGPNNVLCAAHGSRYGFRSTMPLIAGMAVGWSILGLFIAGITDTIQRNEEFFEFLGYIGSVYIAYLGLRIAFTNTSDGDEVINNLGFSTGLTLQIANGKAWTHFLILMTTFGGVFGSGFVAKSALVFMNLLFGLPAVIAWAY
;
A
#
# COMPACT_ATOMS: atom_id res chain seq x y z
N MET A 1 5.79 -9.72 23.52
CA MET A 1 6.03 -8.71 22.46
C MET A 1 7.51 -8.39 22.48
N ASP A 2 8.20 -8.65 21.37
CA ASP A 2 9.61 -8.34 21.22
C ASP A 2 9.77 -6.87 20.84
N LEU A 3 10.39 -6.07 21.72
CA LEU A 3 10.61 -4.64 21.51
C LEU A 3 11.56 -4.36 20.33
N GLY A 4 12.54 -5.23 20.08
CA GLY A 4 13.46 -5.10 18.95
C GLY A 4 12.73 -5.30 17.63
N LEU A 5 11.88 -6.34 17.55
CA LEU A 5 11.07 -6.59 16.36
C LEU A 5 10.02 -5.50 16.12
N LEU A 6 9.40 -4.99 17.19
CA LEU A 6 8.51 -3.83 17.12
C LEU A 6 9.24 -2.61 16.54
N ALA A 7 10.41 -2.26 17.08
CA ALA A 7 11.21 -1.14 16.59
C ALA A 7 11.60 -1.32 15.11
N ALA A 8 12.04 -2.53 14.72
CA ALA A 8 12.37 -2.83 13.34
C ALA A 8 11.15 -2.68 12.40
N SER A 9 9.96 -3.12 12.84
CA SER A 9 8.72 -2.94 12.06
C SER A 9 8.35 -1.47 11.89
N LEU A 10 8.60 -0.61 12.90
CA LEU A 10 8.34 0.83 12.82
C LEU A 10 9.31 1.51 11.85
N VAL A 11 10.59 1.14 11.90
CA VAL A 11 11.62 1.63 10.97
C VAL A 11 11.31 1.19 9.53
N PHE A 12 10.64 0.06 9.33
CA PHE A 12 10.14 -0.34 8.01
C PHE A 12 8.89 0.44 7.59
N ILE A 13 7.85 0.49 8.44
CA ILE A 13 6.54 1.07 8.11
C ILE A 13 6.67 2.56 7.79
N ILE A 14 7.33 3.34 8.66
CA ILE A 14 7.29 4.79 8.58
C ILE A 14 7.87 5.29 7.24
N PRO A 15 9.11 4.97 6.83
CA PRO A 15 9.63 5.41 5.54
C PRO A 15 8.78 4.91 4.36
N MET A 16 8.30 3.66 4.40
CA MET A 16 7.47 3.09 3.35
C MET A 16 6.15 3.86 3.15
N CYS A 17 5.51 4.31 4.22
CA CYS A 17 4.30 5.13 4.16
C CYS A 17 4.57 6.52 3.55
N PHE A 18 5.70 7.15 3.91
CA PHE A 18 6.01 8.52 3.47
C PHE A 18 6.65 8.60 2.07
N THR A 19 7.34 7.55 1.61
CA THR A 19 7.96 7.52 0.28
C THR A 19 6.93 7.76 -0.83
N PRO A 20 7.28 8.47 -1.92
CA PRO A 20 6.37 8.71 -3.03
C PRO A 20 5.88 7.37 -3.63
N GLY A 21 4.60 7.32 -3.94
CA GLY A 21 3.94 6.16 -4.52
C GLY A 21 2.57 6.55 -5.07
N PRO A 22 1.83 5.62 -5.71
CA PRO A 22 0.58 5.96 -6.40
C PRO A 22 -0.42 6.72 -5.52
N ASN A 23 -0.67 6.27 -4.28
CA ASN A 23 -1.58 6.94 -3.36
C ASN A 23 -1.13 8.37 -3.02
N ASN A 24 0.14 8.54 -2.65
CA ASN A 24 0.72 9.81 -2.22
C ASN A 24 0.75 10.83 -3.36
N VAL A 25 1.19 10.41 -4.56
CA VAL A 25 1.23 11.26 -5.76
C VAL A 25 -0.19 11.65 -6.21
N LEU A 26 -1.14 10.72 -6.16
CA LEU A 26 -2.52 11.01 -6.53
C LEU A 26 -3.17 11.99 -5.55
N CYS A 27 -2.91 11.86 -4.24
CA CYS A 27 -3.40 12.80 -3.24
C CYS A 27 -2.78 14.19 -3.40
N ALA A 28 -1.50 14.30 -3.75
CA ALA A 28 -0.86 15.58 -4.05
C ALA A 28 -1.43 16.23 -5.30
N ALA A 29 -1.62 15.46 -6.38
CA ALA A 29 -2.21 15.95 -7.62
C ALA A 29 -3.67 16.39 -7.43
N HIS A 30 -4.47 15.61 -6.72
CA HIS A 30 -5.86 15.93 -6.45
C HIS A 30 -5.99 17.09 -5.45
N GLY A 31 -5.21 17.08 -4.36
CA GLY A 31 -5.21 18.11 -3.31
C GLY A 31 -4.77 19.47 -3.82
N SER A 32 -3.73 19.54 -4.66
CA SER A 32 -3.28 20.80 -5.26
C SER A 32 -4.29 21.42 -6.25
N ARG A 33 -5.10 20.59 -6.92
CA ARG A 33 -6.10 21.05 -7.90
C ARG A 33 -7.47 21.35 -7.29
N TYR A 34 -7.94 20.49 -6.38
CA TYR A 34 -9.32 20.50 -5.86
C TYR A 34 -9.41 20.78 -4.35
N GLY A 35 -8.27 20.98 -3.69
CA GLY A 35 -8.17 21.31 -2.28
C GLY A 35 -8.25 20.10 -1.34
N PHE A 36 -7.74 20.28 -0.12
CA PHE A 36 -7.65 19.21 0.88
C PHE A 36 -8.99 18.49 1.17
N ARG A 37 -10.08 19.25 1.32
CA ARG A 37 -11.39 18.69 1.69
C ARG A 37 -11.97 17.75 0.64
N SER A 38 -11.78 18.04 -0.65
CA SER A 38 -12.27 17.18 -1.73
C SER A 38 -11.46 15.88 -1.86
N THR A 39 -10.22 15.85 -1.37
CA THR A 39 -9.35 14.66 -1.34
C THR A 39 -9.69 13.71 -0.19
N MET A 40 -10.44 14.13 0.83
CA MET A 40 -10.75 13.28 1.99
C MET A 40 -11.54 12.00 1.65
N PRO A 41 -12.57 12.01 0.78
CA PRO A 41 -13.24 10.79 0.35
C PRO A 41 -12.28 9.80 -0.32
N LEU A 42 -11.35 10.31 -1.14
CA LEU A 42 -10.32 9.50 -1.79
C LEU A 42 -9.41 8.83 -0.75
N ILE A 43 -8.90 9.58 0.23
CA ILE A 43 -8.06 9.05 1.32
C ILE A 43 -8.82 8.02 2.16
N ALA A 44 -10.09 8.26 2.48
CA ALA A 44 -10.91 7.29 3.20
C ALA A 44 -11.07 5.98 2.41
N GLY A 45 -11.23 6.06 1.09
CA GLY A 45 -11.23 4.92 0.20
C GLY A 45 -9.92 4.14 0.25
N MET A 46 -8.79 4.84 0.18
CA MET A 46 -7.46 4.23 0.31
C MET A 46 -7.30 3.54 1.67
N ALA A 47 -7.83 4.15 2.74
CA ALA A 47 -7.75 3.63 4.09
C ALA A 47 -8.49 2.30 4.27
N VAL A 48 -9.69 2.21 3.69
CA VAL A 48 -10.44 0.97 3.68
C VAL A 48 -9.76 -0.06 2.77
N GLY A 49 -9.33 0.35 1.58
CA GLY A 49 -8.70 -0.55 0.61
C GLY A 49 -7.40 -1.19 1.11
N TRP A 50 -6.50 -0.42 1.74
CA TRP A 50 -5.26 -1.00 2.25
C TRP A 50 -5.54 -1.93 3.43
N SER A 51 -6.67 -1.72 4.14
CA SER A 51 -7.01 -2.52 5.31
C SER A 51 -7.56 -3.86 4.86
N ILE A 52 -8.43 -3.85 3.85
CA ILE A 52 -8.91 -5.05 3.18
C ILE A 52 -7.73 -5.83 2.59
N LEU A 53 -6.82 -5.15 1.87
CA LEU A 53 -5.64 -5.78 1.28
C LEU A 53 -4.72 -6.38 2.36
N GLY A 54 -4.43 -5.64 3.43
CA GLY A 54 -3.59 -6.10 4.52
C GLY A 54 -4.19 -7.30 5.27
N LEU A 55 -5.50 -7.27 5.53
CA LEU A 55 -6.22 -8.40 6.14
C LEU A 55 -6.26 -9.62 5.22
N PHE A 56 -6.46 -9.41 3.91
CA PHE A 56 -6.37 -10.50 2.93
C PHE A 56 -4.99 -11.16 2.98
N ILE A 57 -3.91 -10.36 2.90
CA ILE A 57 -2.53 -10.87 2.98
C ILE A 57 -2.29 -11.57 4.32
N ALA A 58 -2.74 -11.00 5.44
CA ALA A 58 -2.64 -11.63 6.76
C ALA A 58 -3.27 -13.04 6.79
N GLY A 59 -4.42 -13.22 6.13
CA GLY A 59 -5.12 -14.51 6.05
C GLY A 59 -4.42 -15.55 5.16
N ILE A 60 -3.74 -15.12 4.10
CA ILE A 60 -3.04 -16.03 3.17
C ILE A 60 -1.56 -16.24 3.51
N THR A 61 -0.97 -15.43 4.40
CA THR A 61 0.48 -15.45 4.66
C THR A 61 0.96 -16.82 5.15
N ASP A 62 0.18 -17.55 5.95
CA ASP A 62 0.58 -18.89 6.41
C ASP A 62 0.69 -19.88 5.24
N THR A 63 -0.16 -19.71 4.21
CA THR A 63 -0.09 -20.49 2.96
C THR A 63 1.13 -20.10 2.14
N ILE A 64 1.47 -18.80 2.11
CA ILE A 64 2.67 -18.30 1.44
C ILE A 64 3.93 -18.89 2.06
N GLN A 65 4.04 -18.86 3.40
CA GLN A 65 5.18 -19.40 4.13
C GLN A 65 5.36 -20.91 3.95
N ARG A 66 4.28 -21.66 3.77
CA ARG A 66 4.35 -23.10 3.47
C ARG A 66 4.83 -23.43 2.05
N ASN A 67 4.75 -22.48 1.13
CA ASN A 67 5.09 -22.66 -0.28
C ASN A 67 6.10 -21.58 -0.73
N GLU A 68 7.07 -21.26 0.13
CA GLU A 68 7.98 -20.13 -0.03
C GLU A 68 8.67 -20.13 -1.40
N GLU A 69 9.21 -21.28 -1.84
CA GLU A 69 9.89 -21.41 -3.14
C GLU A 69 8.99 -21.03 -4.33
N PHE A 70 7.70 -21.42 -4.28
CA PHE A 70 6.75 -21.10 -5.34
C PHE A 70 6.44 -19.59 -5.39
N PHE A 71 6.27 -18.97 -4.23
CA PHE A 71 6.03 -17.53 -4.14
C PHE A 71 7.27 -16.70 -4.44
N GLU A 72 8.47 -17.20 -4.16
CA GLU A 72 9.73 -16.59 -4.57
C GLU A 72 9.86 -16.60 -6.10
N PHE A 73 9.58 -17.74 -6.74
CA PHE A 73 9.56 -17.86 -8.19
C PHE A 73 8.54 -16.91 -8.85
N LEU A 74 7.32 -16.86 -8.31
CA LEU A 74 6.31 -15.87 -8.74
C LEU A 74 6.79 -14.44 -8.51
N GLY A 75 7.54 -14.18 -7.44
CA GLY A 75 8.15 -12.88 -7.14
C GLY A 75 9.12 -12.42 -8.23
N TYR A 76 9.96 -13.31 -8.75
CA TYR A 76 10.83 -13.00 -9.90
C TYR A 76 10.02 -12.68 -11.16
N ILE A 77 9.01 -13.50 -11.49
CA ILE A 77 8.13 -13.26 -12.65
C ILE A 77 7.41 -11.91 -12.52
N GLY A 78 6.83 -11.63 -11.35
CA GLY A 78 6.13 -10.38 -11.06
C GLY A 78 7.05 -9.17 -11.15
N SER A 79 8.30 -9.29 -10.68
CA SER A 79 9.29 -8.21 -10.77
C SER A 79 9.66 -7.87 -12.22
N VAL A 80 9.86 -8.89 -13.06
CA VAL A 80 10.08 -8.70 -14.50
C VAL A 80 8.87 -8.03 -15.16
N TYR A 81 7.66 -8.46 -14.81
CA TYR A 81 6.44 -7.87 -15.36
C TYR A 81 6.22 -6.41 -14.94
N ILE A 82 6.48 -6.06 -13.67
CA ILE A 82 6.41 -4.68 -13.18
C ILE A 82 7.48 -3.82 -13.86
N ALA A 83 8.71 -4.32 -14.01
CA ALA A 83 9.76 -3.61 -14.75
C ALA A 83 9.34 -3.34 -16.20
N TYR A 84 8.74 -4.33 -16.86
CA TYR A 84 8.16 -4.20 -18.20
C TYR A 84 7.05 -3.12 -18.25
N LEU A 85 6.09 -3.13 -17.32
CA LEU A 85 5.05 -2.12 -17.24
C LEU A 85 5.63 -0.72 -16.99
N GLY A 86 6.62 -0.60 -16.10
CA GLY A 86 7.33 0.64 -15.82
C GLY A 86 8.00 1.22 -17.07
N LEU A 87 8.70 0.39 -17.85
CA LEU A 87 9.27 0.79 -19.13
C LEU A 87 8.17 1.23 -20.11
N ARG A 88 7.07 0.48 -20.20
CA ARG A 88 5.95 0.83 -21.08
C ARG A 88 5.37 2.21 -20.75
N ILE A 89 5.17 2.50 -19.47
CA ILE A 89 4.67 3.81 -19.00
C ILE A 89 5.68 4.92 -19.32
N ALA A 90 6.97 4.69 -19.06
CA ALA A 90 8.03 5.68 -19.33
C ALA A 90 8.13 6.07 -20.81
N PHE A 91 7.76 5.17 -21.73
CA PHE A 91 7.77 5.40 -23.16
C PHE A 91 6.37 5.73 -23.75
N THR A 92 5.34 5.88 -22.91
CA THR A 92 4.00 6.28 -23.37
C THR A 92 3.89 7.80 -23.33
N ASN A 93 3.61 8.42 -24.47
CA ASN A 93 3.24 9.84 -24.53
C ASN A 93 1.83 10.02 -23.99
N THR A 94 1.68 10.52 -22.76
CA THR A 94 0.39 10.92 -22.22
C THR A 94 0.03 12.31 -22.76
N SER A 95 -0.72 12.35 -23.85
CA SER A 95 -1.51 13.51 -24.26
C SER A 95 -2.96 13.28 -23.86
N ASP A 96 -3.55 14.29 -23.21
CA ASP A 96 -4.95 14.42 -22.80
C ASP A 96 -5.39 13.63 -21.56
N GLY A 97 -5.87 14.36 -20.55
CA GLY A 97 -6.48 13.76 -19.37
C GLY A 97 -6.79 14.71 -18.20
N ASP A 98 -7.11 15.98 -18.45
CA ASP A 98 -7.47 16.90 -17.37
C ASP A 98 -8.86 16.61 -16.74
N GLU A 99 -9.74 15.87 -17.43
CA GLU A 99 -11.09 15.55 -16.93
C GLU A 99 -11.15 14.40 -15.90
N VAL A 100 -10.19 13.46 -15.91
CA VAL A 100 -10.27 12.24 -15.07
C VAL A 100 -10.06 12.54 -13.57
N ILE A 101 -9.37 13.64 -13.24
CA ILE A 101 -8.99 13.96 -11.85
C ILE A 101 -10.13 14.67 -11.09
N ASN A 102 -11.20 15.12 -11.75
CA ASN A 102 -12.24 15.96 -11.13
C ASN A 102 -13.20 15.21 -10.18
N ASN A 103 -13.20 13.87 -10.19
CA ASN A 103 -14.15 13.09 -9.41
C ASN A 103 -13.52 11.87 -8.70
N LEU A 104 -12.30 12.05 -8.18
CA LEU A 104 -11.65 10.97 -7.43
C LEU A 104 -12.29 10.87 -6.03
N GLY A 105 -13.10 9.84 -5.85
CA GLY A 105 -13.83 9.61 -4.60
C GLY A 105 -13.36 8.36 -3.86
N PHE A 106 -14.18 7.94 -2.89
CA PHE A 106 -13.94 6.75 -2.09
C PHE A 106 -13.71 5.49 -2.93
N SER A 107 -14.55 5.25 -3.95
CA SER A 107 -14.44 4.08 -4.81
C SER A 107 -13.10 4.02 -5.56
N THR A 108 -12.61 5.18 -6.02
CA THR A 108 -11.29 5.31 -6.63
C THR A 108 -10.20 4.92 -5.65
N GLY A 109 -10.22 5.48 -4.43
CA GLY A 109 -9.21 5.20 -3.40
C GLY A 109 -9.18 3.73 -2.99
N LEU A 110 -10.36 3.11 -2.90
CA LEU A 110 -10.53 1.69 -2.60
C LEU A 110 -9.93 0.81 -3.69
N THR A 111 -10.34 1.03 -4.95
CA THR A 111 -9.95 0.20 -6.09
C THR A 111 -8.48 0.38 -6.45
N LEU A 112 -7.92 1.57 -6.22
CA LEU A 112 -6.51 1.85 -6.43
C LEU A 112 -5.60 0.88 -5.67
N GLN A 113 -6.02 0.39 -4.50
CA GLN A 113 -5.19 -0.53 -3.72
C GLN A 113 -4.96 -1.87 -4.41
N ILE A 114 -5.88 -2.29 -5.27
CA ILE A 114 -5.74 -3.51 -6.07
C ILE A 114 -4.60 -3.34 -7.08
N ALA A 115 -4.52 -2.17 -7.73
CA ALA A 115 -3.48 -1.84 -8.71
C ALA A 115 -2.16 -1.36 -8.08
N ASN A 116 -2.17 -1.00 -6.79
CA ASN A 116 -1.02 -0.42 -6.10
C ASN A 116 -0.01 -1.52 -5.70
N GLY A 117 0.88 -1.90 -6.62
CA GLY A 117 1.93 -2.90 -6.39
C GLY A 117 2.81 -2.60 -5.16
N LYS A 118 3.03 -1.32 -4.83
CA LYS A 118 3.76 -0.92 -3.61
C LYS A 118 3.02 -1.39 -2.34
N ALA A 119 1.69 -1.28 -2.31
CA ALA A 119 0.90 -1.73 -1.17
C ALA A 119 0.96 -3.26 -0.99
N TRP A 120 0.93 -4.01 -2.10
CA TRP A 120 1.10 -5.46 -2.08
C TRP A 120 2.47 -5.87 -1.52
N THR A 121 3.56 -5.36 -2.08
CA THR A 121 4.92 -5.65 -1.61
C THR A 121 5.10 -5.26 -0.14
N HIS A 122 4.57 -4.09 0.25
CA HIS A 122 4.62 -3.62 1.62
C HIS A 122 3.98 -4.59 2.62
N PHE A 123 2.74 -5.02 2.37
CA PHE A 123 2.06 -5.94 3.26
C PHE A 123 2.63 -7.35 3.23
N LEU A 124 3.13 -7.82 2.08
CA LEU A 124 3.83 -9.10 2.00
C LEU A 124 5.05 -9.12 2.94
N ILE A 125 5.94 -8.13 2.82
CA ILE A 125 7.11 -7.99 3.70
C ILE A 125 6.68 -7.81 5.16
N LEU A 126 5.66 -6.97 5.40
CA LEU A 126 5.16 -6.74 6.76
C LEU A 126 4.71 -8.04 7.43
N MET A 127 4.02 -8.92 6.69
CA MET A 127 3.49 -10.16 7.24
C MET A 127 4.52 -11.30 7.30
N THR A 128 5.44 -11.40 6.33
CA THR A 128 6.43 -12.48 6.30
C THR A 128 7.60 -12.20 7.24
N THR A 129 8.07 -10.94 7.32
CA THR A 129 9.23 -10.56 8.14
C THR A 129 8.83 -10.10 9.53
N PHE A 130 7.75 -9.34 9.67
CA PHE A 130 7.33 -8.74 10.94
C PHE A 130 6.03 -9.32 11.51
N GLY A 131 5.45 -10.36 10.87
CA GLY A 131 4.18 -10.96 11.27
C GLY A 131 4.10 -11.43 12.72
N GLY A 132 5.26 -11.71 13.34
CA GLY A 132 5.40 -12.16 14.72
C GLY A 132 5.39 -11.07 15.80
N VAL A 133 5.38 -9.78 15.45
CA VAL A 133 5.51 -8.65 16.41
C VAL A 133 4.52 -8.76 17.57
N PHE A 134 3.26 -9.02 17.26
CA PHE A 134 2.17 -9.10 18.24
C PHE A 134 1.78 -10.54 18.61
N GLY A 135 2.61 -11.53 18.26
CA GLY A 135 2.32 -12.96 18.43
C GLY A 135 2.05 -13.66 17.10
N SER A 136 1.40 -14.82 17.15
CA SER A 136 1.11 -15.64 15.97
C SER A 136 -0.37 -15.58 15.56
N GLY A 137 -0.63 -15.98 14.31
CA GLY A 137 -1.98 -16.11 13.77
C GLY A 137 -2.59 -14.80 13.24
N PHE A 138 -3.81 -14.92 12.75
CA PHE A 138 -4.51 -13.85 12.04
C PHE A 138 -4.75 -12.59 12.87
N VAL A 139 -5.07 -12.73 14.16
CA VAL A 139 -5.33 -11.60 15.06
C VAL A 139 -4.08 -10.74 15.27
N ALA A 140 -2.93 -11.37 15.51
CA ALA A 140 -1.65 -10.67 15.65
C ALA A 140 -1.25 -9.94 14.35
N LYS A 141 -1.42 -10.59 13.21
CA LYS A 141 -1.19 -9.99 11.88
C LYS A 141 -2.18 -8.84 11.59
N SER A 142 -3.42 -8.95 12.04
CA SER A 142 -4.41 -7.86 11.91
C SER A 142 -4.00 -6.62 12.70
N ALA A 143 -3.39 -6.78 13.88
CA ALA A 143 -2.85 -5.65 14.65
C ALA A 143 -1.74 -4.90 13.88
N LEU A 144 -0.93 -5.59 13.06
CA LEU A 144 0.02 -4.93 12.16
C LEU A 144 -0.66 -4.09 11.07
N VAL A 145 -1.81 -4.53 10.56
CA VAL A 145 -2.59 -3.74 9.59
C VAL A 145 -3.06 -2.43 10.22
N PHE A 146 -3.57 -2.46 11.45
CA PHE A 146 -3.98 -1.26 12.16
C PHE A 146 -2.81 -0.38 12.58
N MET A 147 -1.68 -0.97 12.97
CA MET A 147 -0.45 -0.21 13.20
C MET A 147 0.01 0.49 11.92
N ASN A 148 -0.04 -0.18 10.78
CA ASN A 148 0.27 0.43 9.49
C ASN A 148 -0.70 1.57 9.15
N LEU A 149 -2.01 1.39 9.39
CA LEU A 149 -3.03 2.43 9.20
C LEU A 149 -2.70 3.70 10.02
N LEU A 150 -2.24 3.53 11.26
CA LEU A 150 -1.89 4.63 12.17
C LEU A 150 -0.79 5.53 11.60
N PHE A 151 0.20 4.98 10.90
CA PHE A 151 1.28 5.75 10.27
C PHE A 151 0.97 6.13 8.81
N GLY A 152 0.24 5.28 8.09
CA GLY A 152 -0.12 5.48 6.69
C GLY A 152 -1.11 6.62 6.48
N LEU A 153 -2.10 6.79 7.37
CA LEU A 153 -3.08 7.89 7.28
C LEU A 153 -2.40 9.27 7.38
N PRO A 154 -1.62 9.59 8.42
CA PRO A 154 -0.89 10.85 8.48
C PRO A 154 0.02 11.07 7.28
N ALA A 155 0.71 10.01 6.82
CA ALA A 155 1.58 10.11 5.66
C ALA A 155 0.80 10.55 4.41
N VAL A 156 -0.27 9.85 4.04
CA VAL A 156 -1.03 10.19 2.82
C VAL A 156 -1.75 11.55 2.94
N ILE A 157 -2.21 11.91 4.15
CA ILE A 157 -2.79 13.23 4.44
C ILE A 157 -1.76 14.34 4.25
N ALA A 158 -0.50 14.14 4.68
CA ALA A 158 0.56 15.11 4.50
C ALA A 158 0.88 15.38 3.01
N TRP A 159 0.66 14.39 2.14
CA TRP A 159 0.76 14.57 0.69
C TRP A 159 -0.43 15.27 0.05
N ALA A 160 -1.58 15.37 0.74
CA ALA A 160 -2.78 16.03 0.21
C ALA A 160 -2.80 17.56 0.43
N TYR A 161 -1.74 18.11 1.05
CA TYR A 161 -1.54 19.53 1.34
C TYR A 161 -0.48 20.16 0.44
#